data_AF-A0A4U0YE08-F1
#
_entry.id   AF-A0A4U0YE08-F1
#
_cell.length_a   1.000
_cell.length_b   1.000
_cell.length_c   1.000
_cell.angle_alpha   90.00
_cell.angle_beta   90.00
_cell.angle_gamma   90.00
#
_symmetry.space_group_name_H-M   'P 1'
#
loop_
_entity.id
_entity.type
_entity.pdbx_description
1 polymer ?
#
loop_
_entity_poly.entity_id
_entity_poly.type
_entity_poly.pdbx_seq_one_letter_code
_entity_poly.pdbx_strand_id
1 'polypeptide(L)'
;MSASSQTLPDSFDYQAFIDGFEEVTYWHFDWYSRIMAVLLYNTPRPTLSEHECRFGRFLESHGAPPGRQGEFDKVHQLHVKMHKAADTLITSAEGGEQAEREAFDEFVELQSLFLATCFNLMRDAYSDSCELAQRQGMTPTI
;
A
#
# COMPACT_ATOMS: atom_id res chain seq x y z
N MET A 1 -19.56 28.32 -0.93
CA MET A 1 -19.82 26.91 -1.28
C MET A 1 -19.65 26.13 0.00
N SER A 2 -20.75 25.65 0.59
CA SER A 2 -20.69 24.89 1.84
C SER A 2 -20.13 23.51 1.54
N ALA A 3 -19.05 23.12 2.21
CA ALA A 3 -18.59 21.75 2.21
C ALA A 3 -19.71 20.90 2.82
N SER A 4 -20.32 20.03 2.01
CA SER A 4 -21.27 19.04 2.50
C SER A 4 -20.55 18.19 3.54
N SER A 5 -20.91 18.35 4.82
CA SER A 5 -20.45 17.50 5.90
C SER A 5 -20.87 16.08 5.58
N GLN A 6 -19.94 15.27 5.08
CA GLN A 6 -20.18 13.84 4.94
C GLN A 6 -20.39 13.27 6.35
N THR A 7 -21.54 12.62 6.54
CA THR A 7 -21.85 11.86 7.73
C THR A 7 -20.95 10.64 7.74
N LEU A 8 -19.86 10.69 8.52
CA LEU A 8 -18.99 9.55 8.74
C LEU A 8 -19.80 8.48 9.51
N PRO A 9 -19.94 7.25 8.99
CA PRO A 9 -20.55 6.15 9.73
C PRO A 9 -19.70 5.81 10.97
N ASP A 10 -20.34 5.69 12.14
CA ASP A 10 -19.69 5.30 13.41
C ASP A 10 -19.13 3.86 13.42
N SER A 11 -19.29 3.09 12.33
CA SER A 11 -18.98 1.65 12.27
C SER A 11 -17.67 1.30 11.57
N PHE A 12 -16.94 2.27 11.02
CA PHE A 12 -15.65 1.99 10.37
C PHE A 12 -14.53 1.96 11.41
N ASP A 13 -13.76 0.87 11.45
CA ASP A 13 -12.62 0.72 12.36
C ASP A 13 -11.39 1.45 11.79
N TYR A 14 -11.32 2.76 12.05
CA TYR A 14 -10.21 3.59 11.62
C TYR A 14 -8.87 3.12 12.19
N GLN A 15 -8.84 2.61 13.43
CA GLN A 15 -7.59 2.19 14.05
C GLN A 15 -7.03 0.95 13.35
N ALA A 16 -7.85 -0.08 13.14
CA ALA A 16 -7.42 -1.27 12.41
C ALA A 16 -6.98 -0.92 10.97
N PHE A 17 -7.67 0.02 10.32
CA PHE A 17 -7.29 0.49 8.99
C PHE A 17 -5.91 1.16 8.98
N ILE A 18 -5.70 2.07 9.92
CA ILE A 18 -4.45 2.82 10.10
C ILE A 18 -3.28 1.86 10.38
N ASP A 19 -3.44 0.95 11.35
CA ASP A 19 -2.40 -0.02 11.73
C ASP A 19 -1.98 -0.87 10.52
N GLY A 20 -2.97 -1.31 9.72
CA GLY A 20 -2.71 -2.07 8.49
C GLY A 20 -1.94 -1.28 7.43
N PHE A 21 -2.18 0.03 7.33
CA PHE A 21 -1.45 0.93 6.42
C PHE A 21 -0.08 1.33 6.96
N GLU A 22 0.12 1.49 8.27
CA GLU A 22 1.44 1.77 8.84
C GLU A 22 2.43 0.63 8.57
N GLU A 23 1.93 -0.60 8.70
CA GLU A 23 2.70 -1.81 8.46
C GLU A 23 3.16 -1.97 7.00
N VAL A 24 2.48 -1.33 6.03
CA VAL A 24 2.74 -1.50 4.60
C VAL A 24 4.19 -1.25 4.22
N THR A 25 4.81 -0.25 4.85
CA THR A 25 6.18 0.18 4.55
C THR A 25 7.18 -0.89 4.94
N TYR A 26 7.01 -1.48 6.13
CA TYR A 26 7.91 -2.51 6.65
C TYR A 26 7.87 -3.77 5.78
N TRP A 27 6.67 -4.24 5.44
CA TRP A 27 6.52 -5.46 4.63
C TRP A 27 7.05 -5.29 3.21
N HIS A 28 6.81 -4.14 2.57
CA HIS A 28 7.31 -3.90 1.22
C HIS A 28 8.81 -3.59 1.18
N PHE A 29 9.39 -3.09 2.28
CA PHE A 29 10.84 -2.93 2.38
C PHE A 29 11.57 -4.29 2.51
N ASP A 30 11.07 -5.21 3.33
CA ASP A 30 11.56 -6.60 3.38
C ASP A 30 11.42 -7.28 2.02
N TRP A 31 10.24 -7.16 1.38
CA TRP A 31 9.99 -7.70 0.05
C TRP A 31 10.94 -7.14 -1.01
N TYR A 32 11.14 -5.81 -1.05
CA TYR A 32 12.13 -5.16 -1.93
C TYR A 32 13.54 -5.71 -1.72
N SER A 33 13.95 -5.89 -0.46
CA SER A 33 15.27 -6.43 -0.12
C SER A 33 15.45 -7.85 -0.66
N ARG A 34 14.39 -8.67 -0.65
CA ARG A 34 14.40 -10.02 -1.24
C ARG A 34 14.46 -9.98 -2.76
N ILE A 35 13.78 -9.04 -3.41
CA ILE A 35 13.92 -8.83 -4.87
C ILE A 35 15.36 -8.48 -5.20
N MET A 36 15.99 -7.55 -4.47
CA MET A 36 17.39 -7.19 -4.69
C MET A 36 18.33 -8.37 -4.47
N ALA A 37 18.06 -9.23 -3.49
CA ALA A 37 18.84 -10.45 -3.26
C ALA A 37 18.77 -11.42 -4.46
N VAL A 38 17.62 -11.53 -5.12
CA VAL A 38 17.48 -12.31 -6.36
C VAL A 38 18.37 -11.72 -7.44
N LEU A 39 18.29 -10.41 -7.67
CA LEU A 39 19.04 -9.74 -8.75
C LEU A 39 20.56 -9.75 -8.53
N LEU A 40 21.02 -9.65 -7.28
CA LEU A 40 22.44 -9.52 -6.96
C LEU A 40 23.14 -10.86 -6.72
N TYR A 41 22.42 -11.82 -6.13
CA TYR A 41 23.01 -13.05 -5.61
C TYR A 41 22.31 -14.31 -6.13
N ASN A 42 21.35 -14.18 -7.05
CA ASN A 42 20.59 -15.29 -7.61
C ASN A 42 19.92 -16.16 -6.52
N THR A 43 19.44 -15.52 -5.45
CA THR A 43 18.67 -16.21 -4.41
C THR A 43 17.32 -16.68 -4.94
N PRO A 44 16.64 -17.63 -4.27
CA PRO A 44 15.29 -18.03 -4.66
C PRO A 44 14.32 -16.85 -4.76
N ARG A 45 13.48 -16.88 -5.79
CA ARG A 45 12.46 -15.87 -6.06
C ARG A 45 11.44 -15.81 -4.90
N PRO A 46 11.16 -14.62 -4.33
CA PRO A 46 10.13 -14.49 -3.31
C PRO A 46 8.73 -14.66 -3.93
N THR A 47 7.72 -14.87 -3.09
CA THR A 47 6.32 -14.75 -3.51
C THR A 47 6.07 -13.36 -4.08
N LEU A 48 5.58 -13.31 -5.32
CA LEU A 48 5.23 -12.07 -6.03
C LEU A 48 3.72 -11.86 -6.18
N SER A 49 2.90 -12.81 -5.72
CA SER A 49 1.45 -12.63 -5.75
C SER A 49 1.04 -11.48 -4.84
N GLU A 50 0.34 -10.50 -5.43
CA GLU A 50 -0.25 -9.38 -4.71
C GLU A 50 -1.25 -9.88 -3.67
N HIS A 51 -1.96 -10.97 -3.95
CA HIS A 51 -3.00 -11.53 -3.09
C HIS A 51 -2.42 -12.29 -1.88
N GLU A 52 -1.21 -12.85 -2.01
CA GLU A 52 -0.55 -13.59 -0.92
C GLU A 52 0.26 -12.68 0.00
N CYS A 53 0.57 -11.48 -0.48
CA CYS A 53 1.21 -10.43 0.30
C CYS A 53 0.32 -10.03 1.49
N ARG A 54 0.94 -9.69 2.64
CA ARG A 54 0.21 -9.34 3.87
C ARG A 54 -0.72 -8.14 3.65
N PHE A 55 -0.26 -7.16 2.88
CA PHE A 55 -1.05 -5.99 2.55
C PHE A 55 -2.19 -6.29 1.59
N GLY A 56 -1.99 -7.17 0.59
CA GLY A 56 -3.08 -7.62 -0.30
C GLY A 56 -4.21 -8.31 0.46
N ARG A 57 -3.88 -9.21 1.39
CA ARG A 57 -4.89 -9.83 2.27
C ARG A 57 -5.61 -8.82 3.16
N PHE A 58 -4.89 -7.82 3.65
CA PHE A 58 -5.50 -6.72 4.39
C PHE A 58 -6.48 -5.94 3.51
N LEU A 59 -6.06 -5.54 2.31
CA LEU A 59 -6.89 -4.84 1.32
C LEU A 59 -8.14 -5.62 0.88
N GLU A 60 -8.08 -6.96 0.82
CA GLU A 60 -9.24 -7.80 0.50
C GLU A 60 -10.24 -7.94 1.65
N SER A 61 -9.74 -7.84 2.89
CA SER A 61 -10.56 -8.04 4.10
C SER A 61 -11.09 -6.73 4.68
N HIS A 62 -10.44 -5.60 4.38
CA HIS A 62 -10.81 -4.28 4.87
C HIS A 62 -11.42 -3.44 3.75
N GLY A 63 -12.53 -2.77 4.06
CA GLY A 63 -13.15 -1.82 3.14
C GLY A 63 -12.41 -0.47 3.09
N ALA A 64 -12.79 0.35 2.13
CA ALA A 64 -12.33 1.73 2.07
C ALA A 64 -12.88 2.56 3.25
N PRO A 65 -12.12 3.55 3.75
CA PRO A 65 -12.68 4.54 4.66
C PRO A 65 -13.87 5.25 4.02
N PRO A 66 -14.89 5.65 4.82
CA PRO A 66 -16.07 6.34 4.34
C PRO A 66 -15.73 7.55 3.44
N GLY A 67 -16.28 7.57 2.23
CA GLY A 67 -16.04 8.66 1.27
C GLY A 67 -14.70 8.60 0.52
N ARG A 68 -13.86 7.57 0.75
CA ARG A 68 -12.51 7.44 0.19
C ARG A 68 -12.32 6.25 -0.76
N GLN A 69 -13.40 5.73 -1.34
CA GLN A 69 -13.35 4.56 -2.22
C GLN A 69 -12.42 4.77 -3.42
N GLY A 70 -12.40 5.98 -4.00
CA GLY A 70 -11.55 6.27 -5.16
C GLY A 70 -10.05 6.19 -4.85
N GLU A 71 -9.64 6.74 -3.71
CA GLU A 71 -8.26 6.66 -3.23
C GLU A 71 -7.88 5.23 -2.87
N PHE A 72 -8.78 4.49 -2.23
CA PHE A 72 -8.59 3.09 -1.88
C PHE A 72 -8.43 2.21 -3.14
N ASP A 73 -9.29 2.35 -4.14
CA ASP A 73 -9.18 1.64 -5.42
C ASP A 73 -7.87 1.97 -6.13
N LYS A 74 -7.39 3.22 -6.03
CA LYS A 74 -6.09 3.62 -6.58
C LYS A 74 -4.93 2.92 -5.89
N VAL A 75 -4.97 2.76 -4.56
CA VAL A 75 -3.99 1.95 -3.81
C VAL A 75 -3.99 0.51 -4.31
N HIS A 76 -5.17 -0.12 -4.46
CA HIS A 76 -5.28 -1.48 -5.01
C HIS A 76 -4.64 -1.60 -6.40
N GLN A 77 -4.95 -0.67 -7.30
CA GLN A 77 -4.42 -0.70 -8.66
C GLN A 77 -2.89 -0.54 -8.70
N LEU A 78 -2.35 0.37 -7.88
CA LEU A 78 -0.91 0.59 -7.79
C LEU A 78 -0.19 -0.60 -7.16
N HIS A 79 -0.79 -1.23 -6.14
CA HIS A 79 -0.26 -2.44 -5.52
C HIS A 79 -0.10 -3.57 -6.54
N VAL A 80 -1.16 -3.86 -7.31
CA VAL A 80 -1.12 -4.87 -8.40
C VAL A 80 -0.05 -4.54 -9.44
N LYS A 81 0.03 -3.27 -9.88
CA LYS A 81 1.02 -2.83 -10.87
C LYS A 81 2.45 -2.98 -10.37
N MET A 82 2.73 -2.59 -9.13
CA MET A 82 4.04 -2.73 -8.51
C MET A 82 4.48 -4.20 -8.42
N HIS A 83 3.57 -5.10 -8.02
CA HIS A 83 3.83 -6.54 -7.99
C HIS A 83 4.15 -7.10 -9.39
N LYS A 84 3.42 -6.68 -10.41
CA LYS A 84 3.68 -7.08 -11.80
C LYS A 84 5.02 -6.54 -12.32
N ALA A 85 5.36 -5.29 -12.01
CA ALA A 85 6.65 -4.71 -12.40
C ALA A 85 7.83 -5.42 -11.73
N ALA A 86 7.68 -5.84 -10.46
CA ALA A 86 8.68 -6.66 -9.79
C ALA A 86 8.89 -8.03 -10.47
N ASP A 87 7.80 -8.66 -10.95
CA ASP A 87 7.86 -9.89 -11.72
C ASP A 87 8.60 -9.70 -13.05
N THR A 88 8.23 -8.66 -13.81
CA THR A 88 8.91 -8.29 -15.05
C THR A 88 10.41 -8.04 -14.82
N LEU A 89 10.76 -7.30 -13.77
CA LEU A 89 12.14 -7.02 -13.40
C LEU A 89 12.93 -8.30 -13.12
N ILE A 90 12.41 -9.19 -12.26
CA ILE A 90 13.10 -10.46 -11.95
C ILE A 90 13.24 -11.32 -13.20
N THR A 91 12.17 -11.41 -14.01
CA THR A 91 12.16 -12.19 -15.25
C THR A 91 13.19 -11.69 -16.24
N SER A 92 13.42 -10.36 -16.32
CA SER A 92 14.45 -9.78 -17.19
C SER A 92 15.89 -10.16 -16.82
N ALA A 93 16.11 -10.63 -15.59
CA ALA A 93 17.42 -11.08 -15.10
C ALA A 93 17.57 -12.62 -15.12
N GLU A 94 16.55 -13.35 -15.58
CA GLU A 94 16.61 -14.81 -15.66
C GLU A 94 17.69 -15.27 -16.65
N GLY A 95 18.30 -16.42 -16.37
CA GLY A 95 19.41 -16.93 -17.19
C GLY A 95 20.79 -16.32 -16.86
N GLY A 96 20.89 -15.48 -15.83
CA GLY A 96 22.15 -14.89 -15.37
C GLY A 96 22.53 -13.59 -16.09
N GLU A 97 21.59 -12.99 -16.80
CA GLU A 97 21.74 -11.67 -17.40
C GLU A 97 21.54 -10.57 -16.35
N GLN A 98 22.06 -9.38 -16.63
CA GLN A 98 21.74 -8.22 -15.80
C GLN A 98 20.29 -7.81 -16.08
N ALA A 99 19.56 -7.47 -15.02
CA ALA A 99 18.21 -6.95 -15.14
C ALA A 99 18.14 -5.76 -16.09
N GLU A 100 17.06 -5.69 -16.88
CA GLU A 100 16.81 -4.56 -17.76
C GLU A 100 16.64 -3.28 -16.93
N ARG A 101 17.35 -2.22 -17.32
CA ARG A 101 17.35 -0.96 -16.58
C ARG A 101 15.95 -0.33 -16.58
N GLU A 102 15.25 -0.39 -17.70
CA GLU A 102 13.91 0.14 -17.88
C GLU A 102 12.90 -0.56 -16.94
N ALA A 103 13.02 -1.89 -16.79
CA ALA A 103 12.18 -2.65 -15.85
C ALA A 103 12.47 -2.27 -14.39
N PHE A 104 13.74 -1.98 -14.07
CA PHE A 104 14.11 -1.51 -12.73
C PHE A 104 13.56 -0.11 -12.45
N ASP A 105 13.70 0.81 -13.38
CA ASP A 105 13.20 2.19 -13.26
C ASP A 105 11.66 2.20 -13.10
N GLU A 106 10.93 1.40 -13.90
CA GLU A 106 9.47 1.25 -13.77
C GLU A 106 9.06 0.71 -12.40
N PHE A 107 9.73 -0.33 -11.91
CA PHE A 107 9.45 -0.91 -10.60
C PHE A 107 9.64 0.12 -9.47
N VAL A 108 10.74 0.88 -9.48
CA VAL A 108 11.04 1.90 -8.47
C VAL A 108 10.03 3.06 -8.52
N GLU A 109 9.62 3.49 -9.71
CA GLU A 109 8.60 4.52 -9.87
C GLU A 109 7.25 4.06 -9.31
N LEU A 110 6.82 2.85 -9.65
CA LEU A 110 5.56 2.29 -9.15
C LEU A 110 5.59 2.08 -7.64
N GLN A 111 6.71 1.63 -7.07
CA GLN A 111 6.89 1.51 -5.62
C GLN A 111 6.75 2.88 -4.93
N SER A 112 7.40 3.91 -5.48
CA SER A 112 7.35 5.26 -4.94
C SER A 112 5.92 5.83 -4.99
N LEU A 113 5.24 5.68 -6.13
CA LEU A 113 3.87 6.14 -6.33
C LEU A 113 2.88 5.39 -5.44
N PHE A 114 3.06 4.08 -5.28
CA PHE A 114 2.28 3.24 -4.38
C PHE A 114 2.39 3.73 -2.93
N LEU A 115 3.62 3.85 -2.40
CA LEU A 115 3.85 4.29 -1.02
C LEU A 115 3.31 5.70 -0.77
N ALA A 116 3.54 6.63 -1.69
CA ALA A 116 2.98 7.98 -1.59
C ALA A 116 1.44 7.99 -1.55
N THR A 117 0.80 7.12 -2.33
CA THR A 117 -0.67 6.99 -2.34
C THR A 117 -1.17 6.39 -1.02
N CYS A 118 -0.48 5.37 -0.49
CA CYS A 118 -0.79 4.80 0.82
C CYS A 118 -0.69 5.84 1.94
N PHE A 119 0.40 6.63 1.98
CA PHE A 119 0.56 7.68 2.99
C PHE A 119 -0.52 8.75 2.93
N ASN A 120 -0.94 9.16 1.74
CA ASN A 120 -2.02 10.14 1.60
C ASN A 120 -3.35 9.59 2.11
N LEU A 121 -3.70 8.35 1.75
CA LEU A 121 -4.94 7.73 2.22
C LEU A 121 -4.93 7.52 3.74
N MET A 122 -3.81 7.08 4.30
CA MET A 122 -3.64 6.92 5.75
C MET A 122 -3.77 8.26 6.49
N ARG A 123 -3.13 9.33 6.00
CA ARG A 123 -3.26 10.68 6.59
C ARG A 123 -4.71 11.14 6.60
N ASP A 124 -5.43 10.89 5.51
CA ASP A 124 -6.83 11.25 5.38
C ASP A 124 -7.69 10.44 6.37
N ALA A 125 -7.44 9.13 6.51
CA ALA A 125 -8.11 8.29 7.51
C ALA A 125 -7.83 8.73 8.95
N TYR A 126 -6.58 9.14 9.27
CA TYR A 126 -6.24 9.74 10.57
C TYR A 126 -7.03 11.02 10.84
N SER A 127 -7.17 11.87 9.83
CA SER A 127 -7.91 13.12 9.94
C SER A 127 -9.39 12.85 10.22
N ASP A 128 -9.99 11.91 9.49
CA ASP A 128 -11.38 11.48 9.67
C ASP A 128 -11.60 10.89 11.08
N SER A 129 -10.67 10.06 11.56
CA SER A 129 -10.68 9.49 12.93
C SER A 129 -10.63 10.58 14.01
N CYS A 130 -9.77 11.58 13.84
CA CYS A 130 -9.66 12.70 14.77
C CYS A 130 -10.94 13.55 14.79
N GLU A 131 -11.55 13.82 13.63
CA GLU A 131 -12.83 14.53 13.55
C GLU A 131 -13.95 13.75 14.25
N LEU A 132 -13.99 12.43 14.09
CA LEU A 132 -14.99 11.58 14.74
C LEU A 132 -14.84 11.63 16.27
N ALA A 133 -13.61 11.48 16.79
CA ALA A 133 -13.33 11.57 18.22
C ALA A 133 -13.77 12.91 18.82
N GLN A 134 -13.50 14.03 18.12
CA GLN A 134 -13.94 15.36 18.53
C GLN A 134 -15.47 15.48 18.59
N ARG A 135 -16.18 14.96 17.58
CA ARG A 135 -17.66 14.97 17.55
C ARG A 135 -18.27 14.14 18.68
N GLN A 136 -17.61 13.07 19.08
CA GLN A 136 -18.04 12.18 20.17
C GLN A 136 -17.62 12.69 21.56
N GLY A 137 -16.92 13.83 21.66
CA GLY A 137 -16.44 14.37 22.93
C GLY A 137 -15.31 13.56 23.56
N MET A 138 -14.65 12.70 22.78
CA MET A 138 -13.50 11.90 23.21
C MET A 138 -12.21 12.67 22.87
N THR A 139 -11.26 12.69 23.81
CA THR A 139 -9.93 13.24 23.53
C THR A 139 -9.13 12.16 22.80
N PRO A 140 -8.50 12.44 21.64
CA PRO A 140 -7.68 11.46 20.95
C PRO A 140 -6.56 11.02 21.90
N THR A 141 -6.43 9.71 22.13
CA THR A 141 -5.31 9.17 22.90
C THR A 141 -4.15 8.97 21.92
N ILE A 142 -3.05 9.68 22.15
CA ILE A 142 -1.79 9.57 21.39
C ILE A 142 -1.01 8.36 21.94
#